data_AF-A0A942NHD0-F1
#
_entry.id   AF-A0A942NHD0-F1
#
_cell.length_a   1.000
_cell.length_b   1.000
_cell.length_c   1.000
_cell.angle_alpha   90.00
_cell.angle_beta   90.00
_cell.angle_gamma   90.00
#
_symmetry.space_group_name_H-M   'P 1'
#
loop_
_entity.id
_entity.type
_entity.pdbx_description
1 polymer ?
#
loop_
_entity_poly.entity_id
_entity_poly.type
_entity_poly.pdbx_seq_one_letter_code
_entity_poly.pdbx_strand_id
1 'polypeptide(L)'
;ALSSRHARNDGEQAFTVVVPHLPSFSNHTDFDPLQLHPGVQVVFAKSPETIQGADLLVLPGSKSVCRDLARLRQQGWEEFIQRHVRYGGKVLGICGGFQMLGRAIHDPHGQEGDAGSAVGLGLLDMETTLHAHKCLRQVGGVFAEQAVPVAGYEIHMGVSGGPALARPLFKLDGADDGALSVDGQIAGSYLHGLFDLPEACNALLAWAGYRQARAVDFNALREAGINRIADSWAAHCDGAKLDSALARFYARDC
;
A
#
# COMPACT_ATOMS: atom_id res chain seq x y z
N ALA A 1 18.07 3.88 9.81
CA ALA A 1 18.39 2.48 10.14
C ALA A 1 17.69 2.13 11.44
N LEU A 2 16.48 1.59 11.37
CA LEU A 2 15.77 1.04 12.53
C LEU A 2 15.36 -0.38 12.14
N SER A 3 16.29 -1.31 12.35
CA SER A 3 16.04 -2.74 12.25
C SER A 3 15.72 -3.24 13.65
N SER A 4 14.45 -3.13 14.05
CA SER A 4 13.94 -3.90 15.18
C SER A 4 13.56 -5.28 14.66
N ARG A 5 14.55 -6.18 14.57
CA ARG A 5 14.30 -7.60 14.36
C ARG A 5 13.61 -8.12 15.62
N HIS A 6 12.29 -8.26 15.60
CA HIS A 6 11.61 -9.11 16.57
C HIS A 6 12.20 -10.52 16.45
N ALA A 7 12.62 -11.08 17.59
CA ALA A 7 13.19 -12.41 17.67
C ALA A 7 12.20 -13.43 17.10
N ARG A 8 12.61 -14.16 16.07
CA ARG A 8 11.81 -15.22 15.43
C ARG A 8 11.83 -16.46 16.33
N ASN A 9 10.70 -17.18 16.38
CA ASN A 9 10.71 -18.57 16.82
C ASN A 9 11.29 -19.43 15.68
N ASP A 10 12.38 -20.14 15.94
CA ASP A 10 13.23 -20.88 14.98
C ASP A 10 12.58 -22.14 14.34
N GLY A 11 11.28 -22.14 14.02
CA GLY A 11 10.60 -23.32 13.47
C GLY A 11 9.43 -23.08 12.51
N GLU A 12 8.98 -21.83 12.32
CA GLU A 12 7.81 -21.51 11.48
C GLU A 12 8.27 -20.75 10.22
N GLN A 13 7.99 -21.29 9.03
CA GLN A 13 8.32 -20.61 7.77
C GLN A 13 7.48 -19.33 7.67
N ALA A 14 8.15 -18.18 7.57
CA ALA A 14 7.48 -16.87 7.51
C ALA A 14 6.73 -16.70 6.19
N PHE A 15 5.52 -16.14 6.26
CA PHE A 15 4.72 -15.79 5.09
C PHE A 15 5.38 -14.60 4.38
N THR A 16 5.81 -14.80 3.14
CA THR A 16 6.66 -13.87 2.41
C THR A 16 5.82 -12.96 1.51
N VAL A 17 5.78 -11.68 1.86
CA VAL A 17 5.18 -10.60 1.07
C VAL A 17 6.28 -9.92 0.25
N VAL A 18 6.22 -10.02 -1.07
CA VAL A 18 7.17 -9.36 -1.98
C VAL A 18 6.57 -8.06 -2.50
N VAL A 19 7.36 -7.00 -2.46
CA VAL A 19 7.00 -5.68 -2.96
C VAL A 19 8.05 -5.22 -3.98
N PRO A 20 7.72 -5.09 -5.28
CA PRO A 20 8.64 -4.51 -6.24
C PRO A 20 9.03 -3.09 -5.86
N HIS A 21 10.33 -2.80 -5.91
CA HIS A 21 10.84 -1.45 -5.65
C HIS A 21 10.58 -0.55 -6.86
N LEU A 22 9.55 0.28 -6.77
CA LEU A 22 9.25 1.29 -7.79
C LEU A 22 10.06 2.58 -7.56
N PRO A 23 10.61 3.22 -8.60
CA PRO A 23 11.30 4.51 -8.48
C PRO A 23 10.45 5.60 -7.83
N SER A 24 9.16 5.64 -8.13
CA SER A 24 8.22 6.66 -7.64
C SER A 24 7.26 6.13 -6.58
N PHE A 25 7.69 5.13 -5.81
CA PHE A 25 6.93 4.51 -4.72
C PHE A 25 6.39 5.59 -3.76
N SER A 26 5.06 5.63 -3.58
CA SER A 26 4.37 6.44 -2.58
C SER A 26 3.99 5.64 -1.33
N ASN A 27 3.83 6.33 -0.20
CA ASN A 27 3.20 5.77 1.00
C ASN A 27 3.85 4.46 1.49
N HIS A 28 5.19 4.47 1.64
CA HIS A 28 5.95 3.33 2.18
C HIS A 28 5.40 2.78 3.51
N THR A 29 4.70 3.62 4.28
CA THR A 29 4.06 3.29 5.54
C THR A 29 2.93 2.26 5.42
N ASP A 30 2.36 2.05 4.22
CA ASP A 30 1.36 1.00 3.98
C ASP A 30 1.86 -0.39 4.40
N PHE A 31 3.18 -0.59 4.44
CA PHE A 31 3.80 -1.88 4.76
C PHE A 31 4.30 -1.97 6.20
N ASP A 32 4.23 -0.90 6.99
CA ASP A 32 4.69 -0.90 8.38
C ASP A 32 3.94 -1.94 9.25
N PRO A 33 2.59 -2.08 9.15
CA PRO A 33 1.88 -3.14 9.87
C PRO A 33 2.39 -4.54 9.53
N LEU A 34 2.70 -4.80 8.25
CA LEU A 34 3.24 -6.09 7.80
C LEU A 34 4.68 -6.33 8.26
N GLN A 35 5.52 -5.28 8.33
CA GLN A 35 6.88 -5.39 8.85
C GLN A 35 6.92 -5.68 10.35
N LEU A 36 5.91 -5.22 11.10
CA LEU A 36 5.78 -5.47 12.53
C LEU A 36 5.08 -6.81 12.84
N HIS A 37 4.43 -7.42 11.85
CA HIS A 37 3.70 -8.66 12.02
C HIS A 37 4.66 -9.85 12.26
N PRO A 38 4.48 -10.64 13.35
CA PRO A 38 5.48 -11.63 13.78
C PRO A 38 5.69 -12.82 12.83
N GLY A 39 4.66 -13.19 12.06
CA GLY A 39 4.72 -14.29 11.09
C GLY A 39 4.85 -13.88 9.62
N VAL A 40 5.05 -12.60 9.33
CA VAL A 40 5.17 -12.08 7.96
C VAL A 40 6.57 -11.53 7.73
N GLN A 41 7.12 -11.81 6.55
CA GLN A 41 8.35 -11.23 6.07
C GLN A 41 8.05 -10.37 4.85
N VAL A 42 8.30 -9.06 4.95
CA VAL A 42 8.22 -8.14 3.82
C VAL A 42 9.58 -8.06 3.12
N VAL A 43 9.60 -8.27 1.80
CA VAL A 43 10.79 -8.21 0.95
C VAL A 43 10.60 -7.14 -0.12
N PHE A 44 11.30 -6.01 0.03
CA PHE A 44 11.38 -4.99 -1.02
C PHE A 44 12.46 -5.39 -2.03
N ALA A 45 12.02 -5.82 -3.22
CA ALA A 45 12.90 -6.41 -4.22
C ALA A 45 13.11 -5.47 -5.41
N LYS A 46 14.36 -5.32 -5.84
CA LYS A 46 14.70 -4.53 -7.04
C LYS A 46 14.54 -5.32 -8.34
N SER A 47 14.59 -6.65 -8.25
CA SER A 47 14.47 -7.58 -9.38
C SER A 47 13.84 -8.89 -8.89
N PRO A 48 13.00 -9.55 -9.71
CA PRO A 48 12.43 -10.86 -9.41
C PRO A 48 13.50 -11.97 -9.34
N GLU A 49 14.72 -11.74 -9.81
CA GLU A 49 15.81 -12.74 -9.69
C GLU A 49 16.38 -12.84 -8.27
N THR A 50 16.16 -11.80 -7.45
CA THR A 50 16.71 -11.73 -6.08
C THR A 50 15.82 -12.37 -5.03
N ILE A 51 14.65 -12.87 -5.42
CA ILE A 51 13.65 -13.47 -4.52
C ILE A 51 13.58 -14.99 -4.71
N GLN A 52 13.41 -15.72 -3.61
CA GLN A 52 13.28 -17.18 -3.63
C GLN A 52 11.85 -17.65 -3.94
N GLY A 53 10.88 -16.77 -3.73
CA GLY A 53 9.44 -17.01 -3.90
C GLY A 53 8.64 -15.87 -3.27
N ALA A 54 7.34 -15.85 -3.50
CA ALA A 54 6.40 -14.93 -2.87
C ALA A 54 5.13 -15.71 -2.53
N ASP A 55 4.59 -15.53 -1.33
CA ASP A 55 3.24 -16.01 -1.00
C ASP A 55 2.20 -14.97 -1.45
N LEU A 56 2.53 -13.69 -1.23
CA LEU A 56 1.78 -12.53 -1.72
C LEU A 56 2.73 -11.57 -2.44
N LEU A 57 2.34 -11.16 -3.65
CA LEU A 57 2.99 -10.04 -4.33
C LEU A 57 2.13 -8.78 -4.17
N VAL A 58 2.71 -7.67 -3.73
CA VAL A 58 2.01 -6.39 -3.61
C VAL A 58 2.64 -5.38 -4.56
N LEU A 59 1.87 -4.86 -5.51
CA LEU A 59 2.23 -3.70 -6.31
C LEU A 59 1.92 -2.44 -5.50
N PRO A 60 2.93 -1.69 -5.04
CA PRO A 60 2.71 -0.55 -4.17
C PRO A 60 2.14 0.65 -4.93
N GLY A 61 1.73 1.68 -4.19
CA GLY A 61 1.38 2.97 -4.75
C GLY A 61 2.54 3.59 -5.53
N SER A 62 2.20 4.29 -6.62
CA SER A 62 3.15 5.04 -7.44
C SER A 62 2.63 6.45 -7.72
N LYS A 63 3.55 7.41 -7.79
CA LYS A 63 3.29 8.81 -8.22
C LYS A 63 3.53 9.05 -9.71
N SER A 64 3.99 8.02 -10.44
CA SER A 64 4.27 8.08 -11.88
C SER A 64 4.04 6.69 -12.46
N VAL A 65 2.77 6.32 -12.56
CA VAL A 65 2.31 4.95 -12.75
C VAL A 65 2.75 4.39 -14.09
N CYS A 66 2.60 5.16 -15.17
CA CYS A 66 3.04 4.74 -16.50
C CYS A 66 4.56 4.50 -16.55
N ARG A 67 5.36 5.37 -15.91
CA ARG A 67 6.83 5.25 -15.89
C ARG A 67 7.28 4.07 -15.04
N ASP A 68 6.69 3.91 -13.85
CA ASP A 68 7.02 2.82 -12.95
C ASP A 68 6.59 1.47 -13.53
N LEU A 69 5.46 1.39 -14.26
CA LEU A 69 5.05 0.20 -15.01
C LEU A 69 6.06 -0.15 -16.12
N ALA A 70 6.52 0.84 -16.88
CA ALA A 70 7.56 0.60 -17.88
C ALA A 70 8.86 0.10 -17.22
N ARG A 71 9.22 0.63 -16.05
CA ARG A 71 10.40 0.16 -15.30
C ARG A 71 10.23 -1.26 -14.76
N LEU A 72 9.05 -1.57 -14.25
CA LEU A 72 8.66 -2.91 -13.77
C LEU A 72 8.88 -3.94 -14.89
N ARG A 73 8.41 -3.65 -16.11
CA ARG A 73 8.64 -4.48 -17.30
C ARG A 73 10.11 -4.64 -17.66
N GLN A 74 10.87 -3.55 -17.69
CA GLN A 74 12.32 -3.59 -17.97
C GLN A 74 13.09 -4.46 -16.97
N GLN A 75 12.57 -4.65 -15.77
CA GLN A 75 13.16 -5.47 -14.72
C GLN A 75 12.67 -6.93 -14.71
N GLY A 76 11.83 -7.33 -15.67
CA GLY A 76 11.32 -8.70 -15.79
C GLY A 76 10.19 -9.05 -14.81
N TRP A 77 9.59 -8.05 -14.17
CA TRP A 77 8.53 -8.29 -13.18
C TRP A 77 7.21 -8.73 -13.81
N GLU A 78 6.90 -8.32 -15.05
CA GLU A 78 5.66 -8.74 -15.72
C GLU A 78 5.66 -10.25 -15.95
N GLU A 79 6.76 -10.82 -16.44
CA GLU A 79 6.93 -12.26 -16.61
C GLU A 79 6.85 -13.00 -15.28
N PHE A 80 7.45 -12.42 -14.22
CA PHE A 80 7.35 -12.97 -12.87
C PHE A 80 5.90 -13.00 -12.37
N ILE A 81 5.17 -11.88 -12.49
CA ILE A 81 3.77 -11.74 -12.07
C ILE A 81 2.90 -12.75 -12.80
N GLN A 82 3.01 -12.83 -14.13
CA GLN A 82 2.24 -13.75 -14.95
C GLN A 82 2.52 -15.21 -14.58
N ARG A 83 3.77 -15.55 -14.24
CA ARG A 83 4.13 -16.88 -13.74
C ARG A 83 3.57 -17.14 -12.34
N HIS A 84 3.68 -16.16 -11.44
CA HIS A 84 3.17 -16.24 -10.06
C HIS A 84 1.67 -16.53 -10.04
N VAL A 85 0.88 -15.75 -10.79
CA VAL A 85 -0.57 -15.93 -10.93
C VAL A 85 -0.92 -17.28 -11.56
N ARG A 86 -0.20 -17.71 -12.60
CA ARG A 86 -0.43 -19.01 -13.25
C ARG A 86 -0.31 -20.20 -12.28
N TYR A 87 0.51 -20.07 -11.23
CA TYR A 87 0.72 -21.11 -10.22
C TYR A 87 -0.14 -20.91 -8.96
N GLY A 88 -1.19 -20.07 -9.00
CA GLY A 88 -2.10 -19.86 -7.88
C GLY A 88 -1.72 -18.70 -6.96
N GLY A 89 -0.66 -17.95 -7.30
CA GLY A 89 -0.12 -16.88 -6.49
C GLY A 89 -1.05 -15.66 -6.41
N LYS A 90 -1.03 -15.00 -5.25
CA LYS A 90 -1.87 -13.83 -4.98
C LYS A 90 -1.16 -12.54 -5.33
N VAL A 91 -1.89 -11.59 -5.93
CA VAL A 91 -1.41 -10.25 -6.28
C VAL A 91 -2.35 -9.18 -5.76
N LEU A 92 -1.82 -8.24 -5.01
CA LEU A 92 -2.53 -7.08 -4.51
C LEU A 92 -1.98 -5.80 -5.13
N GLY A 93 -2.84 -4.93 -5.67
CA GLY A 93 -2.45 -3.60 -6.14
C GLY A 93 -2.98 -2.50 -5.21
N ILE A 94 -2.13 -1.53 -4.86
CA ILE A 94 -2.50 -0.38 -4.02
C ILE A 94 -2.37 0.90 -4.85
N CYS A 95 -3.45 1.67 -4.99
CA CYS A 95 -3.47 2.95 -5.70
C CYS A 95 -2.83 2.85 -7.10
N GLY A 96 -1.68 3.47 -7.37
CA GLY A 96 -0.98 3.30 -8.65
C GLY A 96 -0.72 1.82 -9.02
N GLY A 97 -0.41 0.97 -8.05
CA GLY A 97 -0.28 -0.48 -8.27
C GLY A 97 -1.60 -1.15 -8.65
N PHE A 98 -2.74 -0.66 -8.15
CA PHE A 98 -4.07 -1.11 -8.59
C PHE A 98 -4.32 -0.75 -10.06
N GLN A 99 -3.97 0.47 -10.46
CA GLN A 99 -4.10 0.92 -11.84
C GLN A 99 -3.28 0.08 -12.82
N MET A 100 -2.06 -0.33 -12.42
CA MET A 100 -1.19 -1.22 -13.21
C MET A 100 -1.83 -2.57 -13.50
N LEU A 101 -2.73 -3.07 -12.65
CA LEU A 101 -3.40 -4.36 -12.86
C LEU A 101 -4.39 -4.34 -14.03
N GLY A 102 -4.87 -3.15 -14.43
CA GLY A 102 -5.83 -2.97 -15.52
C GLY A 102 -5.25 -3.28 -16.91
N ARG A 103 -6.06 -3.07 -17.94
CA ARG A 103 -5.71 -3.21 -19.35
C ARG A 103 -4.97 -2.01 -19.92
N ALA A 104 -5.28 -0.82 -19.43
CA ALA A 104 -4.65 0.43 -19.86
C ALA A 104 -4.69 1.49 -18.77
N ILE A 105 -3.70 2.40 -18.83
CA ILE A 105 -3.64 3.63 -18.04
C ILE A 105 -3.50 4.78 -19.03
N HIS A 106 -4.42 5.73 -18.98
CA HIS A 106 -4.48 6.89 -19.86
C HIS A 106 -4.10 8.15 -19.08
N ASP A 107 -3.10 8.88 -19.57
CA ASP A 107 -2.75 10.21 -19.08
C ASP A 107 -2.85 11.22 -20.23
N PRO A 108 -4.09 11.59 -20.65
CA PRO A 108 -4.29 12.43 -21.84
C PRO A 108 -3.74 13.85 -21.67
N HIS A 109 -3.43 14.26 -20.45
CA HIS A 109 -3.00 15.62 -20.11
C HIS A 109 -1.57 15.69 -19.56
N GLY A 110 -0.87 14.56 -19.44
CA GLY A 110 0.51 14.53 -18.94
C GLY A 110 0.64 14.92 -17.47
N GLN A 111 -0.28 14.47 -16.61
CA GLN A 111 -0.25 14.75 -15.17
C GLN A 111 0.99 14.17 -14.49
N GLU A 112 1.51 13.06 -15.01
CA GLU A 112 2.67 12.35 -14.45
C GLU A 112 3.91 12.40 -15.36
N GLY A 113 3.86 13.18 -16.46
CA GLY A 113 4.92 13.29 -17.45
C GLY A 113 4.37 13.64 -18.84
N ASP A 114 4.80 12.88 -19.85
CA ASP A 114 4.31 13.07 -21.22
C ASP A 114 2.89 12.53 -21.37
N ALA A 115 2.03 13.28 -22.06
CA ALA A 115 0.67 12.83 -22.35
C ALA A 115 0.69 11.57 -23.21
N GLY A 116 -0.17 10.60 -22.88
CA GLY A 116 -0.22 9.35 -23.62
C GLY A 116 -1.03 8.26 -22.92
N SER A 117 -0.75 7.01 -23.30
CA SER A 117 -1.37 5.84 -22.68
C SER A 117 -0.35 4.72 -22.60
N ALA A 118 -0.44 3.95 -21.52
CA ALA A 118 0.35 2.74 -21.32
C ALA A 118 -0.59 1.53 -21.29
N VAL A 119 -0.17 0.43 -21.93
CA VAL A 119 -0.83 -0.87 -21.75
C VAL A 119 -0.56 -1.33 -20.32
N GLY A 120 -1.61 -1.68 -19.57
CA GLY A 120 -1.49 -2.23 -18.22
C GLY A 120 -1.03 -3.70 -18.22
N LEU A 121 -1.02 -4.36 -17.06
CA LEU A 121 -0.66 -5.78 -16.93
C LEU A 121 -1.76 -6.72 -17.44
N GLY A 122 -2.98 -6.21 -17.63
CA GLY A 122 -4.12 -6.96 -18.17
C GLY A 122 -4.66 -8.05 -17.24
N LEU A 123 -4.45 -7.90 -15.92
CA LEU A 123 -4.89 -8.88 -14.91
C LEU A 123 -6.33 -8.64 -14.43
N LEU A 124 -6.83 -7.41 -14.58
CA LEU A 124 -8.20 -7.01 -14.31
C LEU A 124 -8.78 -6.33 -15.55
N ASP A 125 -10.02 -6.68 -15.91
CA ASP A 125 -10.76 -6.04 -17.00
C ASP A 125 -11.29 -4.66 -16.56
N MET A 126 -10.37 -3.72 -16.47
CA MET A 126 -10.60 -2.31 -16.16
C MET A 126 -9.53 -1.45 -16.81
N GLU A 127 -9.83 -0.19 -17.02
CA GLU A 127 -8.89 0.82 -17.50
C GLU A 127 -8.91 2.00 -16.53
N THR A 128 -7.82 2.75 -16.48
CA THR A 128 -7.72 3.94 -15.61
C THR A 128 -7.41 5.16 -16.44
N THR A 129 -8.10 6.27 -16.17
CA THR A 129 -7.75 7.59 -16.73
C THR A 129 -7.29 8.53 -15.63
N LEU A 130 -6.13 9.16 -15.80
CA LEU A 130 -5.60 10.18 -14.90
C LEU A 130 -6.23 11.54 -15.20
N HIS A 131 -6.83 12.15 -14.19
CA HIS A 131 -7.47 13.46 -14.27
C HIS A 131 -6.64 14.55 -13.57
N ALA A 132 -6.90 15.82 -13.88
CA ALA A 132 -6.21 16.94 -13.25
C ALA A 132 -6.54 17.10 -11.75
N HIS A 133 -7.75 16.67 -11.36
CA HIS A 133 -8.19 16.78 -9.98
C HIS A 133 -7.72 15.58 -9.17
N LYS A 134 -7.04 15.88 -8.06
CA LYS A 134 -6.56 14.89 -7.12
C LYS A 134 -7.61 14.64 -6.04
N CYS A 135 -8.07 13.39 -5.94
CA CYS A 135 -8.81 12.91 -4.78
C CYS A 135 -7.88 12.90 -3.55
N LEU A 136 -8.35 13.45 -2.44
CA LEU A 136 -7.72 13.32 -1.13
C LEU A 136 -8.82 13.28 -0.05
N ARG A 137 -9.04 12.11 0.55
CA ARG A 137 -10.04 11.95 1.61
C ARG A 137 -9.69 10.81 2.56
N GLN A 138 -10.07 10.95 3.81
CA GLN A 138 -10.14 9.85 4.76
C GLN A 138 -11.43 9.06 4.50
N VAL A 139 -11.35 7.74 4.53
CA VAL A 139 -12.47 6.85 4.20
C VAL A 139 -12.49 5.67 5.17
N GLY A 140 -13.69 5.18 5.46
CA GLY A 140 -13.90 3.99 6.28
C GLY A 140 -14.95 3.10 5.65
N GLY A 141 -14.97 1.84 6.05
CA GLY A 141 -15.92 0.90 5.46
C GLY A 141 -15.67 -0.53 5.86
N VAL A 142 -15.98 -1.44 4.94
CA VAL A 142 -15.80 -2.88 5.16
C VAL A 142 -15.18 -3.58 3.97
N PHE A 143 -14.45 -4.67 4.25
CA PHE A 143 -14.14 -5.71 3.27
C PHE A 143 -15.45 -6.29 2.73
N ALA A 144 -15.68 -6.15 1.42
CA ALA A 144 -16.97 -6.43 0.81
C ALA A 144 -17.47 -7.87 1.05
N GLU A 145 -16.59 -8.87 0.94
CA GLU A 145 -16.97 -10.29 1.11
C GLU A 145 -17.05 -10.74 2.57
N GLN A 146 -16.38 -10.05 3.51
CA GLN A 146 -16.20 -10.52 4.88
C GLN A 146 -16.85 -9.62 5.95
N ALA A 147 -17.34 -8.44 5.56
CA ALA A 147 -17.87 -7.42 6.46
C ALA A 147 -16.88 -7.00 7.58
N VAL A 148 -15.58 -7.15 7.33
CA VAL A 148 -14.50 -6.77 8.26
C VAL A 148 -14.23 -5.27 8.14
N PRO A 149 -14.15 -4.51 9.25
CA PRO A 149 -13.86 -3.08 9.21
C PRO A 149 -12.55 -2.76 8.50
N VAL A 150 -12.59 -1.74 7.65
CA VAL A 150 -11.40 -1.14 7.03
C VAL A 150 -11.45 0.38 7.21
N ALA A 151 -10.28 1.00 7.30
CA ALA A 151 -10.15 2.45 7.37
C ALA A 151 -8.82 2.86 6.75
N GLY A 152 -8.77 4.09 6.24
CA GLY A 152 -7.58 4.62 5.62
C GLY A 152 -7.88 5.88 4.84
N TYR A 153 -7.15 6.09 3.76
CA TYR A 153 -7.31 7.28 2.94
C TYR A 153 -7.08 6.99 1.45
N GLU A 154 -7.70 7.81 0.62
CA GLU A 154 -7.49 7.83 -0.82
C GLU A 154 -6.65 9.05 -1.19
N ILE A 155 -5.63 8.86 -2.05
CA ILE A 155 -4.85 9.96 -2.62
C ILE A 155 -4.43 9.66 -4.06
N HIS A 156 -5.30 9.96 -5.02
CA HIS A 156 -5.07 9.59 -6.42
C HIS A 156 -5.70 10.56 -7.41
N MET A 157 -5.17 10.57 -8.63
CA MET A 157 -5.73 11.29 -9.79
C MET A 157 -6.45 10.35 -10.77
N GLY A 158 -6.21 9.04 -10.65
CA GLY A 158 -6.79 8.05 -11.54
C GLY A 158 -8.24 7.76 -11.19
N VAL A 159 -9.08 7.65 -12.20
CA VAL A 159 -10.43 7.10 -12.09
C VAL A 159 -10.45 5.83 -12.93
N SER A 160 -10.72 4.70 -12.25
CA SER A 160 -10.79 3.40 -12.90
C SER A 160 -12.23 3.07 -13.29
N GLY A 161 -12.39 2.39 -14.43
CA GLY A 161 -13.69 1.95 -14.93
C GLY A 161 -13.57 0.63 -15.68
N GLY A 162 -14.59 -0.22 -15.59
CA GLY A 162 -14.68 -1.46 -16.36
C GLY A 162 -15.34 -2.61 -15.61
N PRO A 163 -15.56 -3.77 -16.28
CA PRO A 163 -16.26 -4.91 -15.71
C PRO A 163 -15.68 -5.47 -14.40
N ALA A 164 -14.37 -5.37 -14.19
CA ALA A 164 -13.72 -5.87 -12.97
C ALA A 164 -14.25 -5.18 -11.69
N LEU A 165 -14.71 -3.93 -11.79
CA LEU A 165 -15.21 -3.16 -10.64
C LEU A 165 -16.58 -3.63 -10.13
N ALA A 166 -17.27 -4.51 -10.88
CA ALA A 166 -18.52 -5.13 -10.41
C ALA A 166 -18.31 -6.09 -9.22
N ARG A 167 -17.06 -6.44 -8.92
CA ARG A 167 -16.66 -7.23 -7.76
C ARG A 167 -15.71 -6.39 -6.90
N PRO A 168 -16.21 -5.43 -6.12
CA PRO A 168 -15.35 -4.55 -5.33
C PRO A 168 -14.59 -5.31 -4.25
N LEU A 169 -13.41 -4.82 -3.89
CA LEU A 169 -12.65 -5.33 -2.74
C LEU A 169 -13.23 -4.79 -1.44
N PHE A 170 -13.57 -3.50 -1.43
CA PHE A 170 -14.10 -2.79 -0.27
C PHE A 170 -15.41 -2.08 -0.60
N LYS A 171 -16.23 -1.87 0.44
CA LYS A 171 -17.31 -0.87 0.43
C LYS A 171 -16.90 0.26 1.35
N LEU A 172 -16.53 1.40 0.79
CA LEU A 172 -16.01 2.57 1.50
C LEU A 172 -17.06 3.70 1.46
N ASP A 173 -17.48 4.18 2.63
CA ASP A 173 -18.52 5.19 2.79
C ASP A 173 -19.81 4.90 1.98
N GLY A 174 -20.15 3.62 1.84
CA GLY A 174 -21.31 3.14 1.09
C GLY A 174 -21.11 3.03 -0.43
N ALA A 175 -19.93 3.37 -0.95
CA ALA A 175 -19.56 3.19 -2.35
C ALA A 175 -18.63 1.98 -2.54
N ASP A 176 -18.70 1.37 -3.71
CA ASP A 176 -17.82 0.27 -4.11
C ASP A 176 -16.42 0.80 -4.45
N ASP A 177 -15.38 0.17 -3.92
CA ASP A 177 -13.98 0.49 -4.22
C ASP A 177 -13.14 -0.76 -4.55
N GLY A 178 -12.20 -0.57 -5.46
CA GLY A 178 -11.28 -1.60 -5.88
C GLY A 178 -11.91 -2.71 -6.72
N ALA A 179 -11.20 -3.82 -6.83
CA ALA A 179 -11.66 -5.01 -7.52
C ALA A 179 -11.08 -6.28 -6.90
N LEU A 180 -11.84 -7.36 -7.00
CA LEU A 180 -11.44 -8.73 -6.74
C LEU A 180 -11.79 -9.59 -7.96
N SER A 181 -10.76 -10.17 -8.57
CA SER A 181 -10.89 -11.10 -9.70
C SER A 181 -11.82 -12.28 -9.39
N VAL A 182 -12.43 -12.85 -10.44
CA VAL A 182 -13.41 -13.94 -10.33
C VAL A 182 -12.84 -15.20 -9.66
N ASP A 183 -11.56 -15.50 -9.91
CA ASP A 183 -10.83 -16.61 -9.29
C ASP A 183 -10.22 -16.24 -7.92
N GLY A 184 -10.41 -14.99 -7.48
CA GLY A 184 -9.93 -14.47 -6.22
C GLY A 184 -8.41 -14.37 -6.10
N GLN A 185 -7.65 -14.43 -7.20
CA GLN A 185 -6.18 -14.36 -7.15
C GLN A 185 -5.64 -12.94 -7.12
N ILE A 186 -6.32 -12.04 -7.83
CA ILE A 186 -5.94 -10.64 -8.01
C ILE A 186 -6.92 -9.77 -7.25
N ALA A 187 -6.40 -8.85 -6.43
CA ALA A 187 -7.16 -7.83 -5.75
C ALA A 187 -6.47 -6.46 -5.91
N GLY A 188 -7.22 -5.38 -5.77
CA GLY A 188 -6.62 -4.07 -5.62
C GLY A 188 -7.63 -3.00 -5.27
N SER A 189 -7.14 -1.85 -4.81
CA SER A 189 -7.96 -0.76 -4.27
C SER A 189 -7.18 0.56 -4.28
N TYR A 190 -7.89 1.68 -4.25
CA TYR A 190 -7.30 3.00 -4.04
C TYR A 190 -6.97 3.32 -2.58
N LEU A 191 -7.46 2.50 -1.64
CA LEU A 191 -7.27 2.65 -0.21
C LEU A 191 -5.81 2.44 0.19
N HIS A 192 -5.19 3.48 0.75
CA HIS A 192 -3.97 3.38 1.53
C HIS A 192 -4.30 3.12 3.00
N GLY A 193 -3.37 2.53 3.76
CA GLY A 193 -3.59 2.11 5.14
C GLY A 193 -4.42 0.83 5.29
N LEU A 194 -4.59 0.06 4.22
CA LEU A 194 -5.39 -1.18 4.21
C LEU A 194 -4.95 -2.26 5.22
N PHE A 195 -3.71 -2.18 5.73
CA PHE A 195 -3.19 -3.08 6.76
C PHE A 195 -3.17 -2.45 8.17
N ASP A 196 -3.62 -1.20 8.32
CA ASP A 196 -3.46 -0.44 9.58
C ASP A 196 -4.39 -0.96 10.69
N LEU A 197 -5.59 -1.43 10.33
CA LEU A 197 -6.47 -2.12 11.26
C LEU A 197 -6.08 -3.60 11.37
N PRO A 198 -5.88 -4.15 12.58
CA PRO A 198 -5.51 -5.55 12.77
C PRO A 198 -6.46 -6.53 12.10
N GLU A 199 -7.76 -6.28 12.16
CA GLU A 199 -8.80 -7.13 11.55
C GLU A 199 -8.70 -7.11 10.02
N ALA A 200 -8.51 -5.92 9.42
CA ALA A 200 -8.30 -5.77 7.98
C ALA A 200 -7.02 -6.47 7.51
N CYS A 201 -5.92 -6.30 8.26
CA CYS A 201 -4.66 -6.95 7.98
C CYS A 201 -4.78 -8.48 8.02
N ASN A 202 -5.40 -9.01 9.07
CA ASN A 202 -5.66 -10.45 9.19
C ASN A 202 -6.56 -10.96 8.04
N ALA A 203 -7.60 -10.22 7.68
CA ALA A 203 -8.52 -10.56 6.60
C ALA A 203 -7.82 -10.64 5.23
N LEU A 204 -7.00 -9.64 4.90
CA LEU A 204 -6.23 -9.59 3.66
C LEU A 204 -5.16 -10.67 3.61
N LEU A 205 -4.45 -10.90 4.72
CA LEU A 205 -3.48 -11.99 4.81
C LEU A 205 -4.15 -13.36 4.69
N ALA A 206 -5.34 -13.55 5.28
CA ALA A 206 -6.12 -14.77 5.14
C ALA A 206 -6.59 -15.01 3.70
N TRP A 207 -7.06 -13.95 3.01
CA TRP A 207 -7.32 -14.00 1.57
C TRP A 207 -6.06 -14.41 0.77
N ALA A 208 -4.89 -13.91 1.19
CA ALA A 208 -3.61 -14.23 0.59
C ALA A 208 -3.10 -15.66 0.93
N GLY A 209 -3.77 -16.39 1.83
CA GLY A 209 -3.43 -17.77 2.21
C GLY A 209 -2.79 -17.92 3.60
N TYR A 210 -2.52 -16.83 4.31
CA TYR A 210 -1.95 -16.85 5.65
C TYR A 210 -3.04 -16.95 6.73
N ARG A 211 -3.11 -18.10 7.41
CA ARG A 211 -4.24 -18.42 8.31
C ARG A 211 -4.07 -18.00 9.76
N GLN A 212 -2.94 -17.41 10.14
CA GLN A 212 -2.70 -17.06 11.54
C GLN A 212 -3.06 -15.60 11.78
N ALA A 213 -4.12 -15.36 12.56
CA ALA A 213 -4.51 -14.00 12.94
C ALA A 213 -3.60 -13.46 14.07
N ARG A 214 -2.46 -12.87 13.71
CA ARG A 214 -1.46 -12.33 14.65
C ARG A 214 -1.07 -10.88 14.35
N ALA A 215 -1.90 -10.15 13.59
CA ALA A 215 -1.67 -8.74 13.33
C ALA A 215 -1.63 -7.94 14.65
N VAL A 216 -0.66 -7.03 14.71
CA VAL A 216 -0.48 -6.12 15.83
C VAL A 216 -1.28 -4.85 15.60
N ASP A 217 -1.71 -4.19 16.67
CA ASP A 217 -2.32 -2.86 16.59
C ASP A 217 -1.26 -1.80 16.29
N PHE A 218 -1.06 -1.55 14.99
CA PHE A 218 -0.10 -0.58 14.49
C PHE A 218 -0.40 0.83 14.99
N ASN A 219 -1.69 1.22 15.04
CA ASN A 219 -2.09 2.53 15.51
C ASN A 219 -1.74 2.71 16.99
N ALA A 220 -2.03 1.72 17.84
CA ALA A 220 -1.62 1.75 19.24
C ALA A 220 -0.09 1.82 19.40
N LEU A 221 0.67 1.08 18.60
CA LEU A 221 2.14 1.13 18.61
C LEU A 221 2.68 2.50 18.19
N ARG A 222 2.07 3.12 17.17
CA ARG A 222 2.42 4.46 16.68
C ARG A 222 2.14 5.51 17.75
N GLU A 223 0.94 5.51 18.33
CA GLU A 223 0.56 6.43 19.40
C GLU A 223 1.47 6.28 20.63
N ALA A 224 1.77 5.04 21.03
CA ALA A 224 2.74 4.80 22.10
C ALA A 224 4.14 5.35 21.75
N GLY A 225 4.55 5.29 20.48
CA GLY A 225 5.80 5.90 20.00
C GLY A 225 5.80 7.43 20.08
N ILE A 226 4.70 8.06 19.66
CA ILE A 226 4.51 9.52 19.74
C ILE A 226 4.55 9.96 21.20
N ASN A 227 3.81 9.29 22.08
CA ASN A 227 3.79 9.59 23.51
C ASN A 227 5.19 9.47 24.14
N ARG A 228 5.97 8.43 23.80
CA ARG A 228 7.36 8.31 24.28
C ARG A 228 8.24 9.51 23.87
N ILE A 229 8.08 10.00 22.64
CA ILE A 229 8.82 11.19 22.17
C ILE A 229 8.35 12.43 22.91
N ALA A 230 7.04 12.61 23.08
CA ALA A 230 6.44 13.72 23.80
C ALA A 230 6.89 13.75 25.27
N ASP A 231 6.87 12.62 25.95
CA ASP A 231 7.33 12.46 27.33
C ASP A 231 8.82 12.77 27.46
N SER A 232 9.64 12.27 26.53
CA SER A 232 11.08 12.58 26.49
C SER A 232 11.33 14.07 26.25
N TRP A 233 10.54 14.72 25.41
CA TRP A 233 10.64 16.15 25.18
C TRP A 233 10.23 16.93 26.44
N ALA A 234 9.12 16.58 27.08
CA ALA A 234 8.66 17.24 28.30
C ALA A 234 9.65 17.07 29.47
N ALA A 235 10.32 15.92 29.56
CA ALA A 235 11.29 15.64 30.62
C ALA A 235 12.63 16.36 30.44
N HIS A 236 13.05 16.65 29.21
CA HIS A 236 14.41 17.12 28.91
C HIS A 236 14.47 18.47 28.20
N CYS A 237 13.37 18.95 27.63
CA CYS A 237 13.30 20.27 27.01
C CYS A 237 12.94 21.32 28.08
N ASP A 238 13.73 22.38 28.13
CA ASP A 238 13.45 23.54 28.97
C ASP A 238 12.45 24.44 28.22
N GLY A 239 11.16 24.21 28.46
CA GLY A 239 10.07 24.95 27.82
C GLY A 239 10.19 26.46 28.03
N ALA A 240 10.60 26.91 29.22
CA ALA A 240 10.77 28.33 29.53
C ALA A 240 11.89 28.98 28.70
N LYS A 241 13.01 28.27 28.48
CA LYS A 241 14.06 28.75 27.57
C LYS A 241 13.60 28.77 26.11
N LEU A 242 12.84 27.77 25.67
CA LEU A 242 12.29 27.72 24.33
C LEU A 242 11.32 28.88 24.09
N ASP A 243 10.37 29.11 24.99
CA ASP A 243 9.41 30.21 24.92
C ASP A 243 10.13 31.57 24.90
N SER A 244 11.14 31.75 25.75
CA SER A 244 11.98 32.95 25.76
C SER A 244 12.78 33.15 24.47
N ALA A 245 13.19 32.06 23.81
CA ALA A 245 13.88 32.13 22.52
C ALA A 245 12.91 32.47 21.38
N LEU A 246 11.73 31.86 21.36
CA LEU A 246 10.68 32.12 20.37
C LEU A 246 10.16 33.56 20.47
N ALA A 247 9.89 34.06 21.68
CA ALA A 247 9.45 35.45 21.89
C ALA A 247 10.48 36.46 21.36
N ARG A 248 11.78 36.22 21.60
CA ARG A 248 12.87 37.08 21.07
C ARG A 248 13.00 36.99 19.55
N PHE A 249 12.73 35.84 18.95
CA PHE A 249 12.76 35.66 17.51
C PHE A 249 11.63 36.46 16.85
N TYR A 250 10.39 36.27 17.29
CA TYR A 250 9.22 36.97 16.70
C TYR A 250 9.19 38.47 16.98
N ALA A 251 9.81 38.94 18.08
CA ALA A 251 9.93 40.37 18.36
C ALA A 251 10.96 41.11 17.47
N ARG A 252 11.74 40.41 16.65
CA ARG A 252 12.73 41.03 15.73
C ARG A 252 12.15 41.39 14.36
N ASP A 253 10.95 40.91 14.03
CA ASP A 253 10.25 41.16 12.76
C ASP A 253 9.10 42.19 12.90
N CYS A 254 9.11 43.00 13.96
CA CYS A 254 8.27 44.19 14.17
C CYS A 254 9.16 45.41 14.39
#